data_AF-A0A3R9ZQY8-F1
#
_entry.id   AF-A0A3R9ZQY8-F1
#
_cell.length_a   1.000
_cell.length_b   1.000
_cell.length_c   1.000
_cell.angle_alpha   90.00
_cell.angle_beta   90.00
_cell.angle_gamma   90.00
#
_symmetry.space_group_name_H-M   'P 1'
#
loop_
_entity.id
_entity.type
_entity.pdbx_description
1 polymer ?
#
loop_
_entity_poly.entity_id
_entity_poly.type
_entity_poly.pdbx_seq_one_letter_code
_entity_poly.pdbx_strand_id
1 'polypeptide(L)'
;MDTPTKPRGCTSFKVRQLSRRLSQHYDAEVSQSGLKTTQYSLLSHLARLGPTRPVDLAAELKMTASTLSRNLQPLIVAGWIAQGAGADARSRLVQLTEEGEIKRREALAHWKTAQQKLNALLGVERVLALHLLIDEAMELLGGDDEPVGDD
;
A
#
# COMPACT_ATOMS: atom_id res chain seq x y z
N MET A 1 13.03 -34.50 -5.43
CA MET A 1 12.59 -33.57 -6.49
C MET A 1 13.75 -32.63 -6.73
N ASP A 2 14.25 -32.53 -7.96
CA ASP A 2 15.33 -31.61 -8.28
C ASP A 2 14.87 -30.17 -8.09
N THR A 3 15.48 -29.48 -7.14
CA THR A 3 15.27 -28.04 -6.97
C THR A 3 15.92 -27.35 -8.17
N PRO A 4 15.15 -26.62 -9.01
CA PRO A 4 15.73 -25.95 -10.16
C PRO A 4 16.78 -24.94 -9.71
N THR A 5 18.01 -25.08 -10.23
CA THR A 5 19.17 -24.25 -9.89
C THR A 5 19.26 -22.94 -10.67
N LYS A 6 18.33 -22.70 -11.62
CA LYS A 6 18.22 -21.46 -12.39
C LYS A 6 16.77 -20.96 -12.39
N PRO A 7 16.52 -19.64 -12.24
CA PRO A 7 15.19 -19.06 -12.39
C PRO A 7 14.59 -19.41 -13.76
N ARG A 8 13.31 -19.79 -13.77
CA ARG A 8 12.54 -20.01 -15.01
C ARG A 8 11.46 -18.94 -15.15
N GLY A 9 11.50 -18.20 -16.27
CA GLY A 9 10.56 -17.13 -16.60
C GLY A 9 10.96 -15.75 -16.08
N CYS A 10 10.16 -14.73 -16.41
CA CYS A 10 10.41 -13.35 -16.03
C CYS A 10 9.92 -13.05 -14.61
N THR A 11 10.80 -12.61 -13.71
CA THR A 11 10.48 -12.25 -12.32
C THR A 11 9.39 -11.17 -12.25
N SER A 12 9.50 -10.11 -13.07
CA SER A 12 8.50 -9.04 -13.15
C SER A 12 7.10 -9.55 -13.52
N PHE A 13 7.02 -10.57 -14.39
CA PHE A 13 5.74 -11.17 -14.75
C PHE A 13 5.15 -11.99 -13.58
N LYS A 14 5.98 -12.82 -12.93
CA LYS A 14 5.56 -13.62 -11.76
C LYS A 14 5.09 -12.75 -10.60
N VAL A 15 5.82 -11.68 -10.28
CA VAL A 15 5.45 -10.72 -9.23
C VAL A 15 4.12 -10.04 -9.55
N ARG A 16 3.91 -9.59 -10.80
CA ARG A 16 2.62 -9.00 -11.21
C ARG A 16 1.46 -10.00 -11.14
N GLN A 17 1.70 -11.26 -11.45
CA GLN A 17 0.67 -12.31 -11.32
C GLN A 17 0.32 -12.57 -9.85
N LEU A 18 1.33 -12.70 -8.98
CA LEU A 18 1.13 -12.85 -7.54
C LEU A 18 0.40 -11.63 -6.96
N SER A 19 0.86 -10.42 -7.28
CA SER A 19 0.24 -9.17 -6.85
C SER A 19 -1.25 -9.11 -7.21
N ARG A 20 -1.63 -9.42 -8.46
CA ARG A 20 -3.04 -9.47 -8.86
C ARG A 20 -3.84 -10.50 -8.05
N ARG A 21 -3.27 -11.67 -7.78
CA ARG A 21 -3.94 -12.73 -7.01
C ARG A 21 -4.13 -12.33 -5.55
N LEU A 22 -3.12 -11.70 -4.95
CA LEU A 22 -3.21 -11.13 -3.61
C LEU A 22 -4.27 -10.02 -3.58
N SER A 23 -4.24 -9.06 -4.51
CA SER A 23 -5.25 -8.00 -4.58
C SER A 23 -6.67 -8.55 -4.65
N GLN A 24 -6.94 -9.54 -5.51
CA GLN A 24 -8.25 -10.20 -5.58
C GLN A 24 -8.66 -10.84 -4.24
N HIS A 25 -7.72 -11.45 -3.53
CA HIS A 25 -7.96 -12.08 -2.23
C HIS A 25 -8.34 -11.06 -1.16
N TYR A 26 -7.62 -9.93 -1.08
CA TYR A 26 -7.97 -8.86 -0.13
C TYR A 26 -9.23 -8.11 -0.53
N ASP A 27 -9.41 -7.81 -1.82
CA ASP A 27 -10.60 -7.10 -2.32
C ASP A 27 -11.88 -7.90 -2.07
N ALA A 28 -11.85 -9.24 -2.08
CA ALA A 28 -13.01 -10.07 -1.77
C ALA A 28 -13.56 -9.84 -0.35
N GLU A 29 -12.72 -9.45 0.60
CA GLU A 29 -13.15 -9.08 1.95
C GLU A 29 -13.35 -7.57 2.09
N VAL A 30 -12.35 -6.77 1.71
CA VAL A 30 -12.35 -5.32 1.97
C VAL A 30 -13.49 -4.62 1.23
N SER A 31 -13.91 -5.11 0.07
CA SER A 31 -15.05 -4.54 -0.67
C SER A 31 -16.38 -4.59 0.09
N GLN A 32 -16.52 -5.45 1.10
CA GLN A 32 -17.71 -5.49 1.97
C GLN A 32 -17.84 -4.22 2.82
N SER A 33 -16.73 -3.52 3.06
CA SER A 33 -16.73 -2.17 3.66
C SER A 33 -17.00 -1.06 2.64
N GLY A 34 -17.26 -1.37 1.37
CA GLY A 34 -17.37 -0.38 0.29
C GLY A 34 -16.05 0.29 -0.11
N LEU A 35 -14.91 -0.19 0.40
CA LEU A 35 -13.58 0.28 0.02
C LEU A 35 -12.89 -0.70 -0.95
N LYS A 36 -12.02 -0.17 -1.81
CA LYS A 36 -10.96 -0.96 -2.46
C LYS A 36 -9.79 -1.17 -1.50
N THR A 37 -9.01 -2.24 -1.68
CA THR A 37 -7.80 -2.46 -0.85
C THR A 37 -6.83 -1.29 -0.91
N THR A 38 -6.64 -0.67 -2.09
CA THR A 38 -5.78 0.53 -2.24
C THR A 38 -6.28 1.71 -1.40
N GLN A 39 -7.60 1.90 -1.33
CA GLN A 39 -8.21 2.98 -0.54
C GLN A 39 -8.02 2.73 0.96
N TYR A 40 -8.29 1.50 1.41
CA TYR A 40 -8.02 1.10 2.79
C TYR A 40 -6.54 1.28 3.17
N SER A 41 -5.61 0.92 2.28
CA SER A 41 -4.18 1.10 2.50
C SER A 41 -3.82 2.58 2.71
N LEU A 42 -4.35 3.49 1.87
CA LEU A 42 -4.12 4.93 2.03
C LEU A 42 -4.64 5.47 3.36
N LEU A 43 -5.87 5.11 3.74
CA LEU A 43 -6.43 5.50 5.04
C LEU A 43 -5.56 4.96 6.18
N SER A 44 -5.06 3.73 6.08
CA SER A 44 -4.20 3.11 7.10
C SER A 44 -2.83 3.77 7.22
N HIS A 45 -2.23 4.22 6.12
CA HIS A 45 -0.98 4.98 6.15
C HIS A 45 -1.17 6.35 6.79
N LEU A 46 -2.25 7.07 6.44
CA LEU A 46 -2.55 8.37 7.04
C LEU A 46 -2.91 8.27 8.54
N ALA A 47 -3.57 7.21 8.98
CA ALA A 47 -3.79 6.96 10.41
C ALA A 47 -2.47 6.78 11.18
N ARG A 48 -1.47 6.17 10.57
CA ARG A 48 -0.15 5.94 11.19
C ARG A 48 0.73 7.18 11.16
N LEU A 49 0.79 7.86 10.02
CA LEU A 49 1.70 8.98 9.79
C LEU A 49 1.15 10.31 10.30
N GLY A 50 -0.18 10.43 10.42
CA GLY A 50 -0.85 11.70 10.68
C GLY A 50 -0.85 12.63 9.45
N PRO A 51 -1.05 13.95 9.65
CA PRO A 51 -1.04 14.92 8.56
C PRO A 51 0.28 14.88 7.79
N THR A 52 0.22 14.53 6.51
CA THR A 52 1.40 14.24 5.69
C THR A 52 1.36 15.00 4.37
N ARG A 53 2.51 15.42 3.84
CA ARG A 53 2.56 16.01 2.49
C ARG A 53 2.33 14.90 1.45
N PRO A 54 1.55 15.13 0.37
CA PRO A 54 1.35 14.13 -0.66
C PRO A 54 2.65 13.56 -1.25
N VAL A 55 3.70 14.38 -1.40
CA VAL A 55 5.00 13.90 -1.91
C VAL A 55 5.65 12.87 -0.99
N ASP A 56 5.59 13.09 0.33
CA ASP A 56 6.15 12.15 1.31
C ASP A 56 5.33 10.86 1.35
N LEU A 57 4.01 10.97 1.29
CA LEU A 57 3.12 9.81 1.22
C LEU A 57 3.36 8.99 -0.06
N ALA A 58 3.66 9.65 -1.18
CA ALA A 58 3.99 8.97 -2.43
C ALA A 58 5.31 8.20 -2.32
N ALA A 59 6.33 8.82 -1.71
CA ALA A 59 7.63 8.20 -1.46
C ALA A 59 7.51 6.99 -0.50
N GLU A 60 6.77 7.13 0.61
CA GLU A 60 6.50 6.04 1.55
C GLU A 60 5.83 4.85 0.86
N LEU A 61 4.86 5.13 -0.02
CA LEU A 61 4.12 4.09 -0.74
C LEU A 61 4.82 3.62 -2.02
N LYS A 62 6.04 4.10 -2.30
CA LYS A 62 6.82 3.81 -3.51
C LYS A 62 5.99 3.97 -4.79
N MET A 63 5.21 5.06 -4.87
CA MET A 63 4.36 5.38 -6.01
C MET A 63 4.63 6.78 -6.55
N THR A 64 4.27 7.01 -7.82
CA THR A 64 4.38 8.35 -8.41
C THR A 64 3.34 9.31 -7.83
N ALA A 65 3.67 10.60 -7.77
CA ALA A 65 2.75 11.65 -7.31
C ALA A 65 1.42 11.65 -8.11
N SER A 66 1.48 11.43 -9.43
CA SER A 66 0.28 11.36 -10.28
C SER A 66 -0.61 10.15 -9.98
N THR A 67 -0.02 9.05 -9.53
CA THR A 67 -0.78 7.86 -9.07
C THR A 67 -1.41 8.13 -7.72
N LEU A 68 -0.66 8.72 -6.80
CA LEU A 68 -1.19 9.08 -5.48
C LEU A 68 -2.37 10.05 -5.59
N SER A 69 -2.23 11.14 -6.34
CA SER A 69 -3.31 12.15 -6.47
C SER A 69 -4.61 11.54 -7.01
N ARG A 70 -4.52 10.64 -8.00
CA ARG A 70 -5.70 9.92 -8.52
C ARG A 70 -6.32 8.99 -7.48
N ASN A 71 -5.53 8.40 -6.59
CA ASN A 71 -6.04 7.52 -5.54
C ASN A 71 -6.59 8.30 -4.33
N LEU A 72 -6.09 9.50 -4.05
CA LEU A 72 -6.58 10.39 -2.98
C LEU A 72 -7.91 11.04 -3.34
N GLN A 73 -8.11 11.43 -4.61
CA GLN A 73 -9.29 12.19 -5.03
C GLN A 73 -10.63 11.56 -4.61
N PRO A 74 -10.88 10.24 -4.81
CA PRO A 74 -12.13 9.62 -4.38
C PRO A 74 -12.33 9.67 -2.86
N LEU A 75 -11.26 9.60 -2.07
CA LEU A 75 -11.30 9.61 -0.61
C LEU A 75 -11.58 11.02 -0.07
N ILE A 76 -11.06 12.05 -0.77
CA ILE A 76 -11.35 13.45 -0.48
C ILE A 76 -12.82 13.75 -0.79
N VAL A 77 -13.32 13.33 -1.95
CA VAL A 77 -14.73 13.51 -2.35
C VAL A 77 -15.68 12.80 -1.39
N ALA A 78 -15.29 11.63 -0.88
CA ALA A 78 -16.06 10.90 0.13
C ALA A 78 -15.98 11.51 1.54
N GLY A 79 -15.17 12.55 1.74
CA GLY A 79 -14.98 13.20 3.05
C GLY A 79 -14.15 12.39 4.05
N TRP A 80 -13.43 11.35 3.61
CA TRP A 80 -12.58 10.52 4.48
C TRP A 80 -11.16 11.06 4.62
N ILE A 81 -10.73 11.90 3.69
CA ILE A 81 -9.46 12.62 3.74
C ILE A 81 -9.74 14.11 3.58
N ALA A 82 -9.17 14.91 4.46
CA ALA A 82 -9.15 16.37 4.31
C ALA A 82 -7.80 16.80 3.72
N GLN A 83 -7.86 17.77 2.81
CA GLN A 83 -6.67 18.47 2.31
C GLN A 83 -6.62 19.88 2.90
N GLY A 84 -5.55 20.17 3.64
CA GLY A 84 -5.34 21.46 4.33
C GLY A 84 -4.09 22.20 3.85
N ALA A 85 -3.93 23.43 4.31
CA ALA A 85 -2.68 24.17 4.18
C ALA A 85 -1.61 23.50 5.06
N GLY A 86 -0.39 23.38 4.55
CA GLY A 86 0.76 22.98 5.37
C GLY A 86 1.44 24.19 6.02
N ALA A 87 2.68 23.99 6.46
CA ALA A 87 3.46 25.01 7.17
C ALA A 87 3.77 26.26 6.33
N ASP A 88 3.77 26.14 5.00
CA ASP A 88 3.90 27.26 4.06
C ASP A 88 2.72 27.34 3.08
N ALA A 89 2.56 28.50 2.43
CA ALA A 89 1.43 28.80 1.53
C ALA A 89 1.32 27.87 0.31
N ARG A 90 2.42 27.20 -0.08
CA ARG A 90 2.49 26.29 -1.23
C ARG A 90 2.35 24.83 -0.82
N SER A 91 2.59 24.51 0.44
CA SER A 91 2.50 23.17 0.99
C SER A 91 1.03 22.79 1.24
N ARG A 92 0.70 21.55 0.90
CA ARG A 92 -0.59 20.94 1.19
C ARG A 92 -0.35 19.72 2.06
N LEU A 93 -1.19 19.56 3.08
CA LEU A 93 -1.21 18.36 3.91
C LEU A 93 -2.49 17.59 3.61
N VAL A 94 -2.37 16.27 3.62
CA VAL A 94 -3.51 15.37 3.62
C VAL A 94 -3.56 14.65 4.96
N GLN A 95 -4.76 14.52 5.51
CA GLN A 95 -4.99 13.87 6.79
C GLN A 95 -6.33 13.14 6.79
N LEU A 96 -6.45 12.12 7.65
CA LEU A 96 -7.75 11.51 7.91
C LEU A 96 -8.70 12.51 8.58
N THR A 97 -9.96 12.43 8.19
CA THR A 97 -11.07 13.00 8.96
C THR A 97 -11.54 12.01 10.03
N GLU A 98 -12.44 12.44 10.91
CA GLU A 98 -13.08 11.55 11.87
C GLU A 98 -13.91 10.46 11.16
N GLU A 99 -14.63 10.82 10.10
CA GLU A 99 -15.36 9.88 9.24
C GLU A 99 -14.42 8.91 8.54
N GLY A 100 -13.24 9.39 8.11
CA GLY A 100 -12.20 8.55 7.53
C GLY A 100 -11.65 7.53 8.53
N GLU A 101 -11.46 7.91 9.79
CA GLU A 101 -11.02 7.01 10.84
C GLU A 101 -12.09 5.95 11.17
N ILE A 102 -13.36 6.34 11.23
CA ILE A 102 -14.48 5.40 11.37
C ILE A 102 -14.47 4.40 10.21
N LYS A 103 -14.36 4.89 8.97
CA LYS A 103 -14.35 4.04 7.77
C LYS A 103 -13.15 3.10 7.73
N ARG A 104 -11.98 3.58 8.12
CA ARG A 104 -10.76 2.76 8.23
C ARG A 104 -10.93 1.64 9.25
N ARG A 105 -11.53 1.91 10.41
CA ARG A 105 -11.78 0.90 11.44
C ARG A 105 -12.76 -0.18 11.00
N GLU A 106 -13.82 0.20 10.28
CA GLU A 106 -14.75 -0.75 9.64
C GLU A 106 -13.99 -1.69 8.69
N ALA A 107 -13.21 -1.12 7.77
CA ALA A 107 -12.44 -1.89 6.80
C ALA A 107 -11.32 -2.74 7.40
N LEU A 108 -10.75 -2.33 8.55
CA LEU A 108 -9.71 -3.09 9.26
C LEU A 108 -10.19 -4.48 9.66
N ALA A 109 -11.46 -4.66 10.03
CA ALA A 109 -12.00 -5.97 10.37
C ALA A 109 -11.96 -6.92 9.15
N HIS A 110 -12.43 -6.44 7.99
CA HIS A 110 -12.38 -7.19 6.73
C HIS A 110 -10.95 -7.48 6.26
N TRP A 111 -10.05 -6.50 6.39
CA TRP A 111 -8.64 -6.70 6.08
C TRP A 111 -8.00 -7.78 6.96
N LYS A 112 -8.29 -7.79 8.27
CA LYS A 112 -7.81 -8.84 9.19
C LYS A 112 -8.33 -10.22 8.78
N THR A 113 -9.59 -10.32 8.40
CA THR A 113 -10.17 -11.57 7.86
C THR A 113 -9.42 -12.03 6.61
N ALA A 114 -9.15 -11.13 5.65
CA ALA A 114 -8.37 -11.47 4.46
C ALA A 114 -6.96 -11.96 4.80
N GLN A 115 -6.26 -11.28 5.71
CA GLN A 115 -4.94 -11.66 6.17
C GLN A 115 -4.94 -13.04 6.84
N GLN A 116 -5.90 -13.32 7.71
CA GLN A 116 -6.03 -14.62 8.37
C GLN A 116 -6.30 -15.73 7.34
N LYS A 117 -7.17 -15.49 6.36
CA LYS A 117 -7.41 -16.43 5.25
C LYS A 117 -6.15 -16.68 4.43
N LEU A 118 -5.34 -15.65 4.17
CA LEU A 118 -4.07 -15.80 3.45
C LEU A 118 -3.07 -16.64 4.27
N ASN A 119 -2.96 -16.35 5.57
CA ASN A 119 -2.10 -17.11 6.48
C ASN A 119 -2.54 -18.58 6.57
N ALA A 120 -3.84 -18.86 6.58
CA ALA A 120 -4.36 -20.23 6.56
C ALA A 120 -4.06 -20.94 5.23
N LEU A 121 -4.15 -20.24 4.09
CA LEU A 121 -3.92 -20.79 2.76
C LEU A 121 -2.44 -21.11 2.51
N LEU A 122 -1.54 -20.22 2.90
CA LEU A 122 -0.09 -20.35 2.63
C LEU A 122 0.65 -21.06 3.78
N GLY A 123 0.12 -20.96 5.00
CA GLY A 123 0.84 -21.29 6.23
C GLY A 123 1.79 -20.17 6.66
N VAL A 124 1.90 -19.98 7.97
CA VAL A 124 2.69 -18.90 8.58
C VAL A 124 4.14 -18.90 8.12
N GLU A 125 4.77 -20.07 8.02
CA GLU A 125 6.18 -20.20 7.59
C GLU A 125 6.41 -19.66 6.18
N ARG A 126 5.50 -19.94 5.23
CA ARG A 126 5.63 -19.45 3.85
C ARG A 126 5.36 -17.96 3.75
N VAL A 127 4.46 -17.43 4.57
CA VAL A 127 4.20 -15.98 4.64
C VAL A 127 5.43 -15.25 5.17
N LEU A 128 6.05 -15.75 6.24
CA LEU A 128 7.29 -15.19 6.79
C LEU A 128 8.43 -15.23 5.77
N ALA A 129 8.64 -16.38 5.12
CA ALA A 129 9.66 -16.51 4.07
C ALA A 129 9.40 -15.56 2.89
N LEU A 130 8.13 -15.37 2.51
CA LEU A 130 7.76 -14.43 1.45
C LEU A 130 8.05 -12.99 1.85
N HIS A 131 7.72 -12.56 3.07
CA HIS A 131 8.02 -11.22 3.56
C HIS A 131 9.53 -10.96 3.54
N LEU A 132 10.34 -11.88 4.08
CA LEU A 132 11.81 -11.75 4.09
C LEU A 132 12.38 -11.57 2.68
N LEU A 133 11.93 -12.39 1.72
CA LEU A 133 12.40 -12.29 0.33
C LEU A 133 11.95 -10.99 -0.36
N ILE A 134 10.76 -10.47 -0.01
CA ILE A 134 10.30 -9.18 -0.54
C ILE A 134 11.14 -8.05 0.04
N ASP A 135 11.34 -8.03 1.36
CA ASP A 135 12.09 -6.98 2.05
C ASP A 135 13.55 -6.92 1.56
N GLU A 136 14.22 -8.08 1.48
CA GLU A 136 15.58 -8.19 0.92
C GLU A 136 15.64 -7.74 -0.54
N ALA A 137 14.67 -8.14 -1.37
CA ALA A 137 14.63 -7.70 -2.76
C ALA A 137 14.39 -6.19 -2.89
N MET A 138 13.57 -5.59 -2.03
CA MET A 138 13.31 -4.15 -2.02
C MET A 138 14.56 -3.36 -1.60
N GLU A 139 15.33 -3.85 -0.62
CA GLU A 139 16.60 -3.26 -0.20
C GLU A 139 17.64 -3.32 -1.34
N LEU A 140 17.83 -4.49 -1.95
CA LEU A 140 18.77 -4.69 -3.06
C LEU A 140 18.42 -3.86 -4.31
N LEU A 141 17.13 -3.64 -4.57
CA LEU A 141 16.66 -2.82 -5.70
C LEU A 141 16.66 -1.31 -5.38
N GLY A 142 16.70 -0.94 -4.10
CA GLY A 142 16.69 0.46 -3.66
C GLY A 142 18.08 1.13 -3.63
N GLY A 143 19.14 0.39 -3.92
CA GLY A 143 20.54 0.85 -3.82
C GLY A 143 20.99 1.92 -4.82
N ASP A 144 20.13 2.34 -5.76
CA ASP A 144 20.48 3.29 -6.84
C ASP A 144 19.79 4.68 -6.72
N ASP A 145 19.00 4.93 -5.68
CA ASP A 145 18.41 6.27 -5.44
C ASP A 145 19.43 7.20 -4.74
N GLU A 146 20.57 7.48 -5.38
CA GLU A 146 21.33 8.70 -5.06
C GLU A 146 20.45 9.91 -5.42
N PRO A 147 20.33 10.92 -4.54
CA PRO A 147 19.64 12.14 -4.92
C PRO A 147 20.43 12.76 -6.07
N VAL A 148 19.80 12.85 -7.24
CA VAL A 148 20.26 13.73 -8.32
C VAL A 148 20.36 15.12 -7.69
N GLY A 149 21.59 15.54 -7.40
CA GLY A 149 21.88 16.88 -6.95
C GLY A 149 21.35 17.85 -8.01
N ASP A 150 20.50 18.78 -7.57
CA ASP A 150 20.22 19.99 -8.34
C ASP A 150 21.55 20.73 -8.51
N ASP A 151 22.03 20.81 -9.74
CA ASP A 151 22.99 21.82 -10.22
C ASP A 151 22.19 22.92 -10.95
#